data_AF-C0XK76-F1
#
_entry.id   AF-C0XK76-F1
#
_cell.length_a   1.000
_cell.length_b   1.000
_cell.length_c   1.000
_cell.angle_alpha   90.00
_cell.angle_beta   90.00
_cell.angle_gamma   90.00
#
_symmetry.space_group_name_H-M   'P 1'
#
loop_
_entity.id
_entity.type
_entity.pdbx_description
1 polymer ?
#
loop_
_entity_poly.entity_id
_entity_poly.type
_entity_poly.pdbx_seq_one_letter_code
_entity_poly.pdbx_strand_id
1 'polypeptide(L)'
;MKRRNQFIIAALSSLLFLSIGLTSKAKAVSNTHQVVVNIAFKPTSETNLTNYVYSTVDPNSINYHHYLTPKQFAQKFGEPNAYLSMFKEYLHKRHIRTAV
;
A
#
# COMPACT_ATOMS: atom_id res chain seq x y z
N MET A 1 26.62 45.49 57.42
CA MET A 1 26.68 46.77 56.66
C MET A 1 27.24 46.47 55.27
N LYS A 2 26.46 46.73 54.19
CA LYS A 2 26.83 46.89 52.75
C LYS A 2 27.96 45.99 52.17
N ARG A 3 27.86 45.33 51.01
CA ARG A 3 27.32 45.79 49.73
C ARG A 3 27.38 44.64 48.70
N ARG A 4 26.28 44.49 47.98
CA ARG A 4 26.13 43.95 46.62
C ARG A 4 27.28 44.37 45.70
N ASN A 5 27.82 43.44 44.90
CA ASN A 5 28.40 43.72 43.59
C ASN A 5 28.20 42.51 42.68
N GLN A 6 27.53 42.74 41.55
CA GLN A 6 27.20 41.75 40.53
C GLN A 6 28.24 41.78 39.41
N PHE A 7 28.28 40.67 38.67
CA PHE A 7 28.78 40.51 37.29
C PHE A 7 30.28 40.60 37.03
N ILE A 8 30.91 39.44 36.84
CA ILE A 8 31.84 39.26 35.73
C ILE A 8 31.41 38.02 34.94
N ILE A 9 30.88 38.30 33.76
CA ILE A 9 30.66 37.39 32.64
C ILE A 9 32.03 36.96 32.14
N ALA A 10 32.27 35.65 32.03
CA ALA A 10 33.08 34.99 30.98
C ALA A 10 33.65 33.66 31.50
N ALA A 11 32.94 32.58 31.26
CA ALA A 11 33.57 31.30 30.97
C ALA A 11 32.76 30.68 29.82
N LEU A 12 33.13 31.13 28.62
CA LEU A 12 32.78 30.48 27.38
C LEU A 12 33.38 29.06 27.43
N SER A 13 32.56 28.09 27.04
CA SER A 13 32.94 26.73 26.63
C SER A 13 32.92 25.62 27.68
N SER A 14 32.11 24.63 27.32
CA SER A 14 32.21 23.20 27.63
C SER A 14 31.55 22.69 28.91
N LEU A 15 30.21 22.64 28.91
CA LEU A 15 29.52 21.56 29.60
C LEU A 15 28.62 20.80 28.62
N LEU A 16 29.22 19.72 28.11
CA LEU A 16 28.66 18.47 27.61
C LEU A 16 27.27 18.52 26.96
N PHE A 17 27.27 18.24 25.65
CA PHE A 17 26.18 17.64 24.90
C PHE A 17 25.56 16.47 25.66
N LEU A 18 24.48 16.72 26.38
CA LEU A 18 23.53 15.66 26.73
C LEU A 18 22.62 15.46 25.52
N SER A 19 23.17 14.89 24.46
CA SER A 19 22.36 14.22 23.44
C SER A 19 21.76 12.99 24.11
N ILE A 20 20.68 13.22 24.87
CA ILE A 20 19.77 12.16 25.26
C ILE A 20 19.28 11.60 23.93
N GLY A 21 19.86 10.46 23.53
CA GLY A 21 19.33 9.68 22.44
C GLY A 21 17.92 9.28 22.84
N LEU A 22 16.93 10.08 22.44
CA LEU A 22 15.56 9.61 22.35
C LEU A 22 15.57 8.54 21.27
N THR A 23 15.92 7.32 21.67
CA THR A 23 15.51 6.14 20.93
C THR A 23 13.99 6.12 21.07
N SER A 24 13.31 6.68 20.08
CA SER A 24 11.88 6.46 19.91
C SER A 24 11.72 4.98 19.64
N LYS A 25 11.59 4.18 20.70
CA LYS A 25 11.05 2.83 20.57
C LYS A 25 9.68 3.01 19.96
N ALA A 26 9.56 2.70 18.66
CA ALA A 26 8.27 2.60 18.00
C ALA A 26 7.39 1.75 18.92
N LYS A 27 6.31 2.34 19.43
CA LYS A 27 5.33 1.56 20.19
C LYS A 27 4.89 0.44 19.28
N ALA A 28 5.19 -0.80 19.65
CA ALA A 28 4.59 -1.95 19.01
C ALA A 28 3.08 -1.74 19.09
N VAL A 29 2.45 -1.51 17.94
CA VAL A 29 0.99 -1.45 17.83
C VAL A 29 0.48 -2.75 18.43
N SER A 30 -0.48 -2.65 19.35
CA SER A 30 -1.13 -3.81 19.96
C SER A 30 -1.53 -4.80 18.86
N ASN A 31 -1.15 -6.08 19.03
CA ASN A 31 -1.26 -7.15 18.05
C ASN A 31 -2.73 -7.61 17.81
N THR A 32 -3.69 -6.71 17.99
CA THR A 32 -5.13 -6.96 18.09
C THR A 32 -5.94 -6.23 17.03
N HIS A 33 -5.32 -5.43 16.16
CA HIS A 33 -6.03 -4.72 15.10
C HIS A 33 -6.04 -5.56 13.81
N GLN A 34 -7.22 -6.02 13.40
CA GLN A 34 -7.41 -6.60 12.08
C GLN A 34 -7.20 -5.51 11.02
N VAL A 35 -6.33 -5.76 10.05
CA VAL A 35 -6.08 -4.87 8.92
C VAL A 35 -6.73 -5.47 7.68
N VAL A 36 -7.57 -4.67 7.01
CA VAL A 36 -8.17 -5.05 5.73
C VAL A 36 -7.32 -4.48 4.61
N VAL A 37 -6.96 -5.32 3.64
CA VAL A 37 -6.16 -4.94 2.48
C VAL A 37 -6.92 -5.35 1.22
N ASN A 38 -7.01 -4.42 0.26
CA ASN A 38 -7.52 -4.70 -1.07
C ASN A 38 -6.37 -5.08 -1.99
N ILE A 39 -6.51 -6.21 -2.67
CA ILE A 39 -5.50 -6.72 -3.61
C ILE A 39 -6.12 -6.67 -5.00
N ALA A 40 -5.61 -5.78 -5.84
CA ALA A 40 -6.01 -5.66 -7.23
C ALA A 40 -5.02 -6.41 -8.12
N PHE A 41 -5.52 -7.37 -8.90
CA PHE A 41 -4.72 -8.08 -9.88
C PHE A 41 -4.62 -7.25 -11.16
N LYS A 42 -3.47 -7.37 -11.84
CA LYS A 42 -3.35 -6.85 -13.19
C LYS A 42 -4.20 -7.71 -14.14
N PRO A 43 -4.67 -7.15 -15.26
CA PRO A 43 -5.23 -7.96 -16.32
C PRO A 43 -4.18 -8.96 -16.82
N THR A 44 -4.63 -10.12 -17.27
CA THR A 44 -3.75 -11.14 -17.86
C THR A 44 -3.07 -10.65 -19.15
N SER A 45 -3.64 -9.64 -19.82
CA SER A 45 -3.02 -8.93 -20.93
C SER A 45 -3.54 -7.50 -21.08
N GLU A 46 -2.69 -6.52 -20.77
CA GLU A 46 -3.01 -5.08 -20.94
C GLU A 46 -3.20 -4.71 -22.42
N THR A 47 -2.40 -5.29 -23.32
CA THR A 47 -2.50 -5.08 -24.77
C THR A 47 -3.84 -5.56 -25.30
N ASN A 48 -4.28 -6.78 -24.94
CA ASN A 48 -5.55 -7.32 -25.42
C ASN A 48 -6.74 -6.55 -24.85
N LEU A 49 -6.66 -6.11 -23.59
CA LEU A 49 -7.68 -5.26 -22.98
C LEU A 49 -7.79 -3.93 -23.74
N THR A 50 -6.66 -3.27 -23.97
CA THR A 50 -6.60 -1.99 -24.70
C THR A 50 -7.15 -2.12 -26.11
N ASN A 51 -6.71 -3.13 -26.86
CA ASN A 51 -7.19 -3.40 -28.21
C ASN A 51 -8.69 -3.68 -28.23
N TYR A 52 -9.21 -4.43 -27.24
CA TYR A 52 -10.64 -4.68 -27.15
C TYR A 52 -11.43 -3.40 -26.91
N VAL A 53 -10.99 -2.55 -25.99
CA VAL A 53 -11.64 -1.26 -25.72
C VAL A 53 -11.74 -0.43 -27.01
N TYR A 54 -10.65 -0.28 -27.76
CA TYR A 54 -10.69 0.43 -29.04
C TYR A 54 -11.58 -0.26 -30.08
N SER A 55 -11.60 -1.59 -30.11
CA SER A 55 -12.49 -2.34 -31.00
C SER A 55 -13.98 -2.10 -30.72
N THR A 56 -14.35 -1.70 -29.49
CA THR A 56 -15.77 -1.41 -29.17
C THR A 56 -16.28 -0.09 -29.73
N VAL A 57 -15.39 0.80 -30.18
CA VAL A 57 -15.75 2.13 -30.72
C VAL A 57 -15.37 2.30 -32.19
N ASP A 58 -14.67 1.34 -32.78
CA ASP A 58 -14.38 1.32 -34.22
C ASP A 58 -15.58 0.72 -35.00
N PRO A 59 -16.24 1.48 -35.88
CA PRO A 59 -17.40 1.01 -36.65
C PRO A 59 -17.06 -0.12 -37.65
N ASN A 60 -15.78 -0.31 -37.99
CA ASN A 60 -15.34 -1.41 -38.84
C ASN A 60 -15.02 -2.70 -38.05
N SER A 61 -15.05 -2.63 -36.72
CA SER A 61 -14.79 -3.78 -35.87
C SER A 61 -16.04 -4.64 -35.68
N ILE A 62 -15.85 -5.96 -35.67
CA ILE A 62 -16.89 -6.90 -35.24
C ILE A 62 -17.36 -6.66 -33.80
N ASN A 63 -16.54 -6.02 -32.96
CA ASN A 63 -16.87 -5.73 -31.57
C ASN A 63 -17.52 -4.34 -31.38
N TYR A 64 -17.85 -3.62 -32.46
CA TYR A 64 -18.47 -2.29 -32.35
C TYR A 64 -19.71 -2.32 -31.45
N HIS A 65 -19.73 -1.46 -30.44
CA HIS A 65 -20.77 -1.38 -29.38
C HIS A 65 -21.02 -2.67 -28.58
N HIS A 66 -20.13 -3.66 -28.66
CA HIS A 66 -20.20 -4.88 -27.86
C HIS A 66 -19.42 -4.72 -26.55
N TYR A 67 -20.08 -4.16 -25.55
CA TYR A 67 -19.50 -4.03 -24.20
C TYR A 67 -19.60 -5.33 -23.42
N LEU A 68 -18.57 -5.61 -22.61
CA LEU A 68 -18.55 -6.78 -21.75
C LEU A 68 -19.35 -6.54 -20.49
N THR A 69 -20.10 -7.56 -20.08
CA THR A 69 -20.58 -7.68 -18.69
C THR A 69 -19.39 -7.93 -17.74
N PRO A 70 -19.54 -7.68 -16.42
CA PRO A 70 -18.48 -7.98 -15.46
C PRO A 70 -17.98 -9.43 -15.51
N LYS A 71 -18.89 -10.39 -15.73
CA LYS A 71 -18.53 -11.81 -15.87
C LYS A 71 -17.68 -12.07 -17.10
N GLN A 72 -18.04 -11.49 -18.25
CA GLN A 72 -17.26 -11.65 -19.48
C GLN A 72 -15.91 -10.94 -19.38
N PHE A 73 -15.84 -9.79 -18.70
CA PHE A 73 -14.58 -9.11 -18.41
C PHE A 73 -13.66 -10.02 -17.57
N ALA A 74 -14.17 -10.56 -16.47
CA ALA A 74 -13.40 -11.46 -15.61
C ALA A 74 -12.92 -12.71 -16.37
N GLN A 75 -13.75 -13.28 -17.25
CA GLN A 75 -13.38 -14.41 -18.08
C GLN A 75 -12.30 -14.09 -19.13
N LYS A 76 -12.34 -12.88 -19.71
CA LYS A 76 -11.45 -12.51 -20.82
C LYS A 76 -10.13 -11.90 -20.38
N PHE A 77 -10.15 -11.12 -19.30
CA PHE A 77 -9.01 -10.32 -18.85
C PHE A 77 -8.65 -10.53 -17.38
N GLY A 78 -9.51 -11.20 -16.59
CA GLY A 78 -9.23 -11.50 -15.19
C GLY A 78 -8.27 -12.67 -15.02
N GLU A 79 -7.76 -12.83 -13.81
CA GLU A 79 -6.91 -13.96 -13.44
C GLU A 79 -7.68 -15.29 -13.52
N PRO A 80 -7.04 -16.39 -13.96
CA PRO A 80 -7.68 -17.69 -13.98
C PRO A 80 -8.12 -18.15 -12.59
N ASN A 81 -9.26 -18.84 -12.50
CA ASN A 81 -9.76 -19.39 -11.22
C ASN A 81 -8.72 -20.29 -10.51
N ALA A 82 -7.89 -21.00 -11.27
CA ALA A 82 -6.79 -21.81 -10.72
C ALA A 82 -5.74 -20.93 -10.00
N TYR A 83 -5.35 -19.81 -10.59
CA TYR A 83 -4.42 -18.87 -9.99
C TYR A 83 -5.02 -18.23 -8.73
N LEU A 84 -6.28 -17.78 -8.80
CA LEU A 84 -6.99 -17.22 -7.64
C LEU A 84 -7.11 -18.24 -6.48
N SER A 85 -7.33 -19.53 -6.80
CA SER A 85 -7.39 -20.59 -5.79
C SER A 85 -6.04 -20.82 -5.13
N MET A 86 -4.96 -20.87 -5.93
CA MET A 86 -3.59 -20.98 -5.43
C MET A 86 -3.22 -19.77 -4.54
N PHE A 87 -3.63 -18.57 -4.94
CA PHE A 87 -3.38 -17.34 -4.17
C PHE A 87 -4.14 -17.34 -2.83
N LYS A 88 -5.41 -17.76 -2.83
CA LYS A 88 -6.20 -17.94 -1.61
C LYS A 88 -5.55 -18.94 -0.66
N GLU A 89 -5.09 -20.07 -1.18
CA GLU A 89 -4.40 -21.10 -0.39
C GLU A 89 -3.08 -20.57 0.20
N TYR A 90 -2.32 -19.78 -0.56
CA TYR A 90 -1.12 -19.10 -0.07
C TYR A 90 -1.42 -18.20 1.13
N LEU A 91 -2.47 -17.38 1.06
CA LEU A 91 -2.89 -16.51 2.16
C LEU A 91 -3.42 -17.30 3.36
N HIS A 92 -4.18 -18.36 3.11
CA HIS A 92 -4.74 -19.22 4.15
C HIS A 92 -3.65 -19.91 4.98
N LYS A 93 -2.58 -20.41 4.33
CA LYS A 93 -1.39 -20.97 5.01
C LYS A 93 -0.68 -19.97 5.92
N ARG A 94 -0.92 -18.67 5.74
CA ARG A 94 -0.39 -17.59 6.59
C ARG A 94 -1.43 -17.04 7.56
N HIS A 95 -2.53 -17.76 7.75
CA HIS A 95 -3.65 -17.38 8.61
C HIS A 95 -4.31 -16.04 8.24
N ILE A 96 -4.16 -15.60 6.99
CA ILE A 96 -4.84 -14.43 6.45
C ILE A 96 -6.21 -14.89 5.94
N ARG A 97 -7.27 -14.27 6.47
CA ARG A 97 -8.64 -14.51 6.00
C ARG A 97 -8.83 -13.80 4.66
N THR A 98 -9.45 -14.49 3.71
CA THR A 98 -9.81 -13.92 2.42
C THR A 98 -11.33 -13.79 2.34
N ALA A 99 -11.79 -12.64 1.87
CA ALA A 99 -13.16 -12.41 1.44
C ALA A 99 -13.06 -11.94 -0.01
N VAL A 100 -13.74 -12.63 -0.91
CA VAL A 100 -13.79 -12.32 -2.35
C VAL A 100 -15.23 -12.17 -2.76
#